data_AF-A0A0N4YQF0-F1
#
_entry.id   AF-A0A0N4YQF0-F1
#
_cell.length_a   1.000
_cell.length_b   1.000
_cell.length_c   1.000
_cell.angle_alpha   90.00
_cell.angle_beta   90.00
_cell.angle_gamma   90.00
#
_symmetry.space_group_name_H-M   'P 1'
#
loop_
_entity.id
_entity.type
_entity.pdbx_description
1 polymer ?
#
loop_
_entity_poly.entity_id
_entity_poly.type
_entity_poly.pdbx_seq_one_letter_code
_entity_poly.pdbx_strand_id
1 'polypeptide(L)'
;MLSPPRPKYHRGDVLLFGCLPNHMLTGGDFVVCQANGKWTEFITKCTCDPFCRYPGVPAHGASTSPPKDYYLVGEKIVFYCPSPEYKLNAENVLTCIEAGKWSRKVPMCVLDRRN
;
A
#
# COMPACT_ATOMS: atom_id res chain seq x y z
N MET A 1 6.84 1.13 15.85
CA MET A 1 6.51 0.56 17.18
C MET A 1 5.29 1.29 17.71
N LEU A 2 4.24 0.57 18.05
CA LEU A 2 2.96 1.14 18.49
C LEU A 2 2.87 1.26 20.01
N SER A 3 3.58 0.39 20.74
CA SER A 3 3.66 0.47 22.20
C SER A 3 4.59 1.61 22.64
N PRO A 4 4.18 2.44 23.62
CA PRO A 4 5.06 3.49 24.16
C PRO A 4 6.23 2.89 24.93
N PRO A 5 7.45 3.45 24.81
CA PRO A 5 8.63 2.95 25.50
C PRO A 5 8.50 3.16 27.02
N ARG A 6 8.83 2.10 27.78
CA ARG A 6 8.89 2.13 29.25
C ARG A 6 10.33 1.92 29.72
N PRO A 7 10.71 2.50 30.87
CA PRO A 7 12.05 2.32 31.44
C PRO A 7 12.30 0.89 31.93
N LYS A 8 11.25 0.12 32.21
CA LYS A 8 11.32 -1.28 32.65
C LYS A 8 10.11 -2.06 32.15
N TYR A 9 10.37 -3.30 31.75
CA TYR A 9 9.36 -4.27 31.36
C TYR A 9 9.40 -5.49 32.28
N HIS A 10 8.25 -6.09 32.50
CA HIS A 10 8.05 -7.26 33.34
C HIS A 10 7.65 -8.46 32.51
N ARG A 11 7.81 -9.66 33.08
CA ARG A 11 7.34 -10.89 32.46
C ARG A 11 5.86 -10.75 32.08
N GLY A 12 5.54 -11.07 30.83
CA GLY A 12 4.19 -10.97 30.27
C GLY A 12 3.90 -9.63 29.58
N ASP A 13 4.76 -8.62 29.72
CA ASP A 13 4.63 -7.38 28.95
C ASP A 13 4.73 -7.67 27.44
N VAL A 14 3.96 -6.93 26.66
CA VAL A 14 3.87 -7.08 25.20
C VAL A 14 4.27 -5.78 24.53
N LEU A 15 5.11 -5.88 23.50
CA LEU A 15 5.40 -4.79 22.58
C LEU A 15 4.75 -5.08 21.24
N LEU A 16 3.95 -4.14 20.76
CA LEU A 16 3.32 -4.16 19.45
C LEU A 16 4.11 -3.33 18.45
N PHE A 17 4.30 -3.89 17.27
CA PHE A 17 4.93 -3.28 16.12
C PHE A 17 3.88 -2.86 15.10
N GLY A 18 4.29 -1.95 14.24
CA GLY A 18 3.44 -1.38 13.21
C GLY A 18 4.32 -0.54 12.30
N CYS A 19 3.91 -0.42 11.05
CA CYS A 19 4.64 0.30 10.03
C CYS A 19 4.20 1.75 9.91
N LEU A 20 5.01 2.53 9.20
CA LEU A 20 4.61 3.84 8.72
C LEU A 20 3.42 3.74 7.76
N PRO A 21 2.70 4.84 7.49
CA PRO A 21 1.66 4.86 6.47
C PRO A 21 2.13 4.28 5.12
N ASN A 22 1.22 3.61 4.41
CA ASN A 22 1.46 2.92 3.12
C ASN A 22 2.48 1.78 3.15
N HIS A 23 2.75 1.24 4.35
CA HIS A 23 3.51 0.01 4.51
C HIS A 23 2.67 -0.99 5.28
N MET A 24 2.69 -2.24 4.83
CA MET A 24 2.02 -3.35 5.49
C MET A 24 3.04 -4.10 6.31
N LEU A 25 2.72 -4.35 7.57
CA LEU A 25 3.54 -5.23 8.38
C LEU A 25 3.30 -6.67 7.91
N THR A 26 4.35 -7.31 7.43
CA THR A 26 4.36 -8.75 7.18
C THR A 26 5.04 -9.44 8.37
N GLY A 27 4.70 -10.71 8.64
CA GLY A 27 5.22 -11.49 9.77
C GLY A 27 4.61 -11.17 11.14
N GLY A 28 5.39 -11.37 12.21
CA GLY A 28 4.94 -11.16 13.59
C GLY A 28 4.86 -9.68 13.97
N ASP A 29 3.75 -9.31 14.62
CA ASP A 29 3.44 -7.94 15.03
C ASP A 29 3.64 -7.66 16.52
N PHE A 30 4.05 -8.67 17.30
CA PHE A 30 4.36 -8.48 18.71
C PHE A 30 5.54 -9.31 19.21
N VAL A 31 6.12 -8.88 20.33
CA VAL A 31 7.01 -9.68 21.17
C VAL A 31 6.56 -9.65 22.63
N VAL A 32 6.82 -10.74 23.36
CA VAL A 32 6.45 -10.90 24.78
C VAL A 32 7.69 -11.04 25.64
N CYS A 33 7.74 -10.33 26.78
CA CYS A 33 8.83 -10.45 27.75
C CYS A 33 8.68 -11.77 28.52
N GLN A 34 9.66 -12.66 28.38
CA GLN A 34 9.63 -14.00 28.94
C GLN A 34 10.22 -14.04 30.36
N ALA A 35 10.03 -15.17 31.05
CA ALA A 35 10.53 -15.38 32.41
C ALA A 35 12.07 -15.32 32.53
N ASN A 36 12.78 -15.60 31.43
CA ASN A 36 14.24 -15.51 31.35
C ASN A 36 14.74 -14.07 31.14
N GLY A 37 13.84 -13.07 31.16
CA GLY A 37 14.16 -11.66 30.93
C GLY A 37 14.44 -11.30 29.47
N LYS A 38 14.25 -12.24 28.53
CA LYS A 38 14.39 -12.01 27.08
C LYS A 38 13.02 -11.87 26.43
N TRP A 39 12.97 -11.17 25.31
CA TRP A 39 11.78 -11.13 24.47
C TRP A 39 11.66 -12.44 23.67
N THR A 40 10.43 -12.84 23.33
CA THR A 40 10.18 -13.92 22.37
C THR A 40 10.93 -13.67 21.06
N GLU A 41 11.33 -14.74 20.37
CA GLU A 41 11.90 -14.59 19.03
C GLU A 41 10.95 -13.78 18.14
N PHE A 42 11.53 -12.83 17.42
CA PHE A 42 10.82 -12.09 16.39
C PHE A 42 10.37 -13.09 15.34
N ILE A 43 9.07 -13.17 15.09
CA ILE A 43 8.48 -14.17 14.20
C ILE A 43 8.88 -13.80 12.75
N THR A 44 10.04 -14.37 12.38
CA THR A 44 10.83 -14.47 11.15
C THR A 44 10.91 -13.34 10.12
N LYS A 45 9.92 -12.47 9.93
CA LYS A 45 10.04 -11.33 9.01
C LYS A 45 9.11 -10.22 9.43
N CYS A 46 9.40 -9.54 10.53
CA CYS A 46 8.71 -8.29 10.87
C CYS A 46 9.20 -7.19 9.93
N THR A 47 8.72 -7.25 8.69
CA THR A 47 9.11 -6.36 7.59
C THR A 47 7.97 -5.43 7.25
N CYS A 48 8.31 -4.22 6.83
CA CYS A 48 7.35 -3.23 6.37
C CYS A 48 7.41 -3.18 4.86
N ASP A 49 6.46 -3.85 4.21
CA ASP A 49 6.43 -3.90 2.75
C ASP A 49 5.60 -2.74 2.20
N PRO A 50 6.14 -1.95 1.27
CA PRO A 50 5.41 -0.84 0.65
C PRO A 50 4.23 -1.36 -0.18
N PHE A 51 3.13 -0.63 -0.16
CA PHE A 51 1.95 -0.94 -0.98
C PHE A 51 1.30 0.34 -1.49
N CYS A 52 0.51 0.22 -2.55
CA CYS A 52 -0.28 1.32 -3.09
C CYS A 52 -1.76 1.15 -2.72
N ARG A 53 -2.44 2.25 -2.41
CA ARG A 53 -3.90 2.29 -2.26
C ARG A 53 -4.57 2.40 -3.63
N TYR A 54 -5.85 2.04 -3.72
CA TYR A 54 -6.62 2.27 -4.92
C TYR A 54 -6.54 3.75 -5.36
N PRO A 55 -6.05 4.05 -6.58
CA PRO A 55 -5.82 5.43 -7.01
C PRO A 55 -7.12 6.14 -7.43
N GLY A 56 -8.24 5.42 -7.49
CA GLY A 56 -9.50 5.90 -8.06
C GLY A 56 -9.63 5.58 -9.55
N VAL A 57 -10.72 6.05 -10.14
CA VAL A 57 -11.01 5.98 -11.58
C VAL A 57 -11.10 7.38 -12.18
N PRO A 58 -10.70 7.56 -13.46
CA PRO A 58 -10.90 8.81 -14.18
C PRO A 58 -12.39 9.17 -14.27
N ALA A 59 -12.70 10.46 -14.27
CA ALA A 59 -14.01 10.91 -14.77
C ALA A 59 -14.19 10.42 -16.22
N HIS A 60 -15.36 9.85 -16.51
CA HIS A 60 -15.68 9.24 -17.81
C HIS A 60 -14.72 8.10 -18.25
N GLY A 61 -13.96 7.53 -17.32
CA GLY A 61 -13.03 6.43 -17.59
C GLY A 61 -13.30 5.19 -16.76
N ALA A 62 -12.60 4.12 -17.11
CA ALA A 62 -12.62 2.84 -16.43
C ALA A 62 -11.20 2.28 -16.30
N SER A 63 -11.04 1.22 -15.50
CA SER A 63 -9.77 0.55 -15.25
C SER A 63 -9.90 -0.97 -15.37
N THR A 64 -8.80 -1.63 -15.72
CA THR A 64 -8.73 -3.11 -15.82
C THR A 64 -8.71 -3.81 -14.48
N SER A 65 -8.35 -3.10 -13.41
CA SER A 65 -8.36 -3.64 -12.04
C SER A 65 -9.53 -3.05 -11.26
N PRO A 66 -10.33 -3.86 -10.54
CA PRO A 66 -11.35 -3.36 -9.62
C PRO A 66 -10.70 -2.71 -8.39
N PRO A 67 -11.44 -1.94 -7.58
CA PRO A 67 -10.96 -1.42 -6.31
C PRO A 67 -10.47 -2.56 -5.41
N LYS A 68 -9.21 -2.46 -4.96
CA LYS A 68 -8.62 -3.32 -3.93
C LYS A 68 -8.17 -2.48 -2.74
N ASP A 69 -8.10 -3.10 -1.57
CA ASP A 69 -7.59 -2.45 -0.36
C ASP A 69 -6.11 -2.05 -0.48
N TYR A 70 -5.33 -2.88 -1.20
CA TYR A 70 -3.92 -2.65 -1.46
C TYR A 70 -3.48 -3.27 -2.80
N TYR A 71 -2.40 -2.72 -3.34
CA TYR A 71 -1.68 -3.24 -4.50
C TYR A 71 -0.21 -3.41 -4.14
N LEU A 72 0.35 -4.55 -4.49
CA LEU A 72 1.76 -4.86 -4.25
C LEU A 72 2.65 -4.12 -5.24
N VAL A 73 3.89 -3.85 -4.84
CA VAL A 73 4.91 -3.29 -5.73
C VAL A 73 5.02 -4.14 -7.00
N GLY A 74 5.03 -3.47 -8.15
CA GLY A 74 5.06 -4.10 -9.47
C GLY A 74 3.68 -4.35 -10.07
N GLU A 75 2.59 -4.34 -9.28
CA GLU A 75 1.24 -4.43 -9.84
C GLU A 75 0.92 -3.20 -10.71
N LYS A 76 0.14 -3.45 -11.77
CA LYS A 76 -0.22 -2.45 -12.77
C LYS A 76 -1.72 -2.31 -12.92
N ILE A 77 -2.18 -1.09 -13.13
CA ILE A 77 -3.56 -0.76 -13.50
C ILE A 77 -3.53 -0.08 -14.86
N VAL A 78 -4.36 -0.57 -15.79
CA VAL A 78 -4.54 0.04 -17.10
C VAL A 78 -5.87 0.77 -17.13
N PHE A 79 -5.84 2.03 -17.54
CA PHE A 79 -7.01 2.89 -17.68
C PHE A 79 -7.44 3.00 -19.14
N TYR A 80 -8.73 3.25 -19.37
CA TYR A 80 -9.28 3.44 -20.70
C TYR A 80 -10.55 4.29 -20.65
N CYS A 81 -10.90 4.92 -21.77
CA CYS A 81 -12.16 5.63 -21.95
C CYS A 81 -13.16 4.69 -22.63
N PRO A 82 -14.31 4.36 -22.01
CA PRO A 82 -15.30 3.49 -22.61
C PRO A 82 -15.98 4.10 -23.85
N SER A 83 -16.11 5.43 -23.87
CA SER A 83 -16.74 6.17 -24.95
C SER A 83 -15.73 6.55 -26.03
N PRO A 84 -16.06 6.41 -27.33
CA PRO A 84 -15.14 6.69 -28.43
C PRO A 84 -14.82 8.18 -28.60
N GLU A 85 -15.68 9.06 -28.09
CA GLU A 85 -15.51 10.53 -28.13
C GLU A 85 -14.42 11.03 -27.16
N TYR A 86 -13.90 10.16 -26.30
CA TYR A 86 -12.93 10.52 -25.28
C TYR A 86 -11.60 9.82 -25.52
N LYS A 87 -10.51 10.55 -25.26
CA LYS A 87 -9.15 10.00 -25.20
C LYS A 87 -8.52 10.33 -23.87
N LEU A 88 -7.60 9.46 -23.44
CA LEU A 88 -6.79 9.73 -22.26
C LEU A 88 -5.82 10.89 -22.55
N ASN A 89 -5.72 11.82 -21.61
CA ASN A 89 -4.82 12.96 -21.71
C ASN A 89 -3.36 12.64 -21.38
N ALA A 90 -3.07 11.43 -20.88
CA ALA A 90 -1.76 10.99 -20.44
C ALA A 90 -1.62 9.46 -20.61
N GLU A 91 -0.47 8.91 -20.22
CA GLU A 91 -0.24 7.46 -20.25
C GLU A 91 -1.31 6.69 -19.47
N ASN A 92 -1.67 5.53 -20.01
CA ASN A 92 -2.78 4.72 -19.53
C ASN A 92 -2.37 3.69 -18.48
N VAL A 93 -1.09 3.53 -18.15
CA VAL A 93 -0.61 2.52 -17.20
C VAL A 93 -0.04 3.17 -15.95
N LEU A 94 -0.58 2.79 -14.79
CA LEU A 94 -0.02 3.10 -13.48
C LEU A 94 0.61 1.83 -12.90
N THR A 95 1.82 1.95 -12.37
CA THR A 95 2.55 0.85 -11.72
C THR A 95 2.79 1.21 -10.25
N CYS A 96 2.51 0.29 -9.32
CA CYS A 96 2.88 0.50 -7.92
C CYS A 96 4.40 0.39 -7.78
N ILE A 97 5.06 1.46 -7.35
CA ILE A 97 6.54 1.50 -7.21
C ILE A 97 6.96 1.25 -5.76
N GLU A 98 8.24 0.92 -5.57
CA GLU A 98 8.85 0.59 -4.27
C GLU A 98 8.62 1.65 -3.16
N ALA A 99 8.31 2.89 -3.53
CA ALA A 99 7.95 3.94 -2.58
C ALA A 99 6.52 3.82 -1.99
N GLY A 100 5.76 2.77 -2.30
CA GLY A 100 4.36 2.62 -1.88
C GLY A 100 3.45 3.68 -2.52
N LYS A 101 3.79 4.08 -3.75
CA LYS A 101 3.09 5.11 -4.52
C LYS A 101 2.89 4.63 -5.95
N TRP A 102 1.89 5.17 -6.63
CA TRP A 102 1.76 4.96 -8.06
C TRP A 102 2.82 5.74 -8.83
N SER A 103 3.32 5.16 -9.91
CA SER A 103 4.31 5.78 -10.79
C SER A 103 3.85 7.15 -11.31
N ARG A 104 2.54 7.35 -11.45
CA ARG A 104 1.90 8.57 -12.00
C ARG A 104 0.54 8.80 -11.36
N LYS A 105 -0.05 9.97 -11.64
CA LYS A 105 -1.44 10.29 -11.28
C LYS A 105 -2.41 9.60 -12.24
N VAL A 106 -3.64 9.39 -11.79
CA VAL A 106 -4.74 8.85 -12.64
C VAL A 106 -4.96 9.80 -13.83
N PRO A 107 -4.95 9.30 -15.08
CA PRO A 107 -5.23 10.11 -16.26
C PRO A 107 -6.72 10.51 -16.29
N MET A 108 -7.07 11.47 -17.15
CA MET A 108 -8.47 11.87 -17.38
C MET A 108 -8.89 11.50 -18.80
N CYS A 109 -10.15 11.08 -18.94
CA CYS A 109 -10.79 11.01 -20.24
C CYS A 109 -11.26 12.41 -20.63
N VAL A 110 -10.67 12.95 -21.71
CA VAL A 110 -11.02 14.26 -22.27
C VAL A 110 -11.62 14.08 -23.65
N LEU A 111 -12.57 14.95 -24.01
CA LEU A 111 -13.16 14.94 -25.34
C LEU A 111 -12.06 15.05 -26.40
N ASP A 112 -12.05 14.12 -27.34
CA ASP A 112 -11.12 14.14 -28.45
C ASP A 112 -11.56 15.19 -29.47
N ARG A 113 -11.00 16.41 -29.34
CA ARG A 113 -11.28 17.54 -30.25
C ARG A 113 -10.62 17.41 -31.62
N ARG A 114 -10.17 16.21 -32.01
CA ARG A 114 -9.61 15.94 -33.34
C ARG A 114 -10.67 15.51 -34.36
N ASN A 115 -11.87 16.05 -34.23
CA ASN A 115 -12.95 15.88 -35.21
C ASN A 115 -13.45 17.26 -35.65
#